data_AF-A0A356X2Y8-F1
#
_entry.id   AF-A0A356X2Y8-F1
#
_cell.length_a   1.000
_cell.length_b   1.000
_cell.length_c   1.000
_cell.angle_alpha   90.00
_cell.angle_beta   90.00
_cell.angle_gamma   90.00
#
_symmetry.space_group_name_H-M   'P 1'
#
loop_
_entity.id
_entity.type
_entity.pdbx_description
1 polymer ?
#
loop_
_entity_poly.entity_id
_entity_poly.type
_entity_poly.pdbx_seq_one_letter_code
_entity_poly.pdbx_strand_id
1 'polypeptide(L)'
;DEANVESHGISFYRETLPGGDPIWQDAIIDRARSMVEANKNHPSIVIWSLGNEAGAGENFEIMAAYIRALDSERPIHYHHMNSVADVMSYMYPSVDHLQSELNNPNIGKPIMLCEFAHSMGNSTGNMDEYAELMKNNRNFFAMYIWDWVDQGLYLEDENGRMYWAYGGDFGDDPNDGNFNFNGLVFPDREAQPALKQVKYSYQFVDFEPADLREGELFLYNNYLDFNLNNFVLNWSLLEDGAAIQSGTFEDLDIEAGNRGQVRIPIQKPKLHPGREYHLSVSLNLKEDVIWADKGYEAATEQFEMPYGVMPAPVLSDENVSDVEMTESDEVISVSSSQFKAEISKTNGALIKYEVGGNSILDAPLGPNFWRATTDNDNAGWGDALDPWKEAAGRRTVTDIEAEAHSVKIEADLPVGDSKIAITYAFLGNGAVH
;
A
#
# COMPACT_ATOMS: atom_id res chain seq x y z
N ASP A 1 23.91 -12.10 -1.93
CA ASP A 1 25.05 -11.17 -2.10
C ASP A 1 25.23 -10.92 -3.58
N GLU A 2 25.61 -9.72 -3.97
CA GLU A 2 25.63 -9.30 -5.37
C GLU A 2 26.99 -8.71 -5.77
N ALA A 3 27.49 -9.16 -6.91
CA ALA A 3 28.72 -8.62 -7.44
C ALA A 3 28.48 -7.17 -7.87
N ASN A 4 29.43 -6.29 -7.56
CA ASN A 4 29.39 -4.91 -8.02
C ASN A 4 29.61 -4.87 -9.54
N VAL A 5 28.60 -5.18 -10.35
CA VAL A 5 28.65 -5.16 -11.82
C VAL A 5 27.36 -4.53 -12.30
N GLU A 6 27.45 -3.29 -12.73
CA GLU A 6 26.33 -2.56 -13.32
C GLU A 6 26.84 -1.68 -14.46
N SER A 7 26.14 -1.70 -15.58
CA SER A 7 26.47 -0.92 -16.78
C SER A 7 25.21 -0.39 -17.46
N HIS A 8 24.20 -0.05 -16.65
CA HIS A 8 22.85 0.35 -17.07
C HIS A 8 22.86 1.30 -18.27
N GLY A 9 23.60 2.41 -18.17
CA GLY A 9 23.62 3.46 -19.20
C GLY A 9 24.09 3.00 -20.59
N ILE A 10 24.72 1.83 -20.70
CA ILE A 10 25.09 1.22 -21.97
C ILE A 10 24.26 -0.04 -22.25
N SER A 11 23.98 -0.86 -21.24
CA SER A 11 23.53 -2.24 -21.45
C SER A 11 22.06 -2.51 -21.16
N PHE A 12 21.35 -1.61 -20.47
CA PHE A 12 19.95 -1.84 -20.13
C PHE A 12 19.07 -2.10 -21.38
N TYR A 13 19.28 -1.33 -22.46
CA TYR A 13 18.55 -1.52 -23.73
C TYR A 13 19.36 -2.17 -24.85
N ARG A 14 20.69 -2.19 -24.74
CA ARG A 14 21.57 -2.59 -25.86
C ARG A 14 22.34 -3.88 -25.60
N GLU A 15 22.30 -4.40 -24.37
CA GLU A 15 23.01 -5.61 -23.94
C GLU A 15 24.49 -5.63 -24.36
N THR A 16 25.14 -4.46 -24.35
CA THR A 16 26.44 -4.28 -25.01
C THR A 16 27.65 -4.62 -24.16
N LEU A 17 27.74 -4.13 -22.92
CA LEU A 17 28.90 -4.32 -22.03
C LEU A 17 28.49 -4.91 -20.68
N PRO A 18 29.20 -5.90 -20.12
CA PRO A 18 30.43 -6.50 -20.64
C PRO A 18 30.20 -7.43 -21.84
N GLY A 19 28.95 -7.88 -22.08
CA GLY A 19 28.61 -8.70 -23.24
C GLY A 19 29.52 -9.92 -23.38
N GLY A 20 30.03 -10.18 -24.59
CA GLY A 20 31.09 -11.15 -24.86
C GLY A 20 32.44 -10.52 -25.16
N ASP A 21 32.67 -9.24 -24.84
CA ASP A 21 33.93 -8.57 -25.16
C ASP A 21 35.04 -9.04 -24.20
N PRO A 22 36.11 -9.71 -24.69
CA PRO A 22 37.15 -10.28 -23.84
C PRO A 22 37.92 -9.24 -23.02
N ILE A 23 37.91 -7.95 -23.40
CA ILE A 23 38.59 -6.91 -22.63
C ILE A 23 37.99 -6.74 -21.23
N TRP A 24 36.72 -7.10 -21.04
CA TRP A 24 36.01 -6.98 -19.77
C TRP A 24 36.04 -8.26 -18.94
N GLN A 25 36.47 -9.39 -19.52
CA GLN A 25 36.39 -10.69 -18.87
C GLN A 25 37.13 -10.71 -17.52
N ASP A 26 38.39 -10.25 -17.50
CA ASP A 26 39.19 -10.24 -16.27
C ASP A 26 38.58 -9.35 -15.19
N ALA A 27 37.97 -8.22 -15.57
CA ALA A 27 37.31 -7.31 -14.64
C ALA A 27 36.04 -7.93 -14.02
N ILE A 28 35.26 -8.67 -14.81
CA ILE A 28 34.06 -9.39 -14.34
C ILE A 28 34.45 -10.54 -13.40
N ILE A 29 35.45 -11.34 -13.77
CA ILE A 29 35.96 -12.41 -12.93
C ILE A 29 36.52 -11.87 -11.61
N ASP A 30 37.24 -10.75 -11.62
CA ASP A 30 37.79 -10.14 -10.41
C ASP A 30 36.68 -9.72 -9.42
N ARG A 31 35.61 -9.11 -9.92
CA ARG A 31 34.43 -8.73 -9.10
C ARG A 31 33.71 -9.95 -8.53
N ALA A 32 33.53 -11.00 -9.34
CA ALA A 32 32.94 -12.27 -8.90
C ALA A 32 33.79 -12.93 -7.81
N ARG A 33 35.09 -13.06 -8.06
CA ARG A 33 36.06 -13.65 -7.15
C ARG A 33 36.08 -12.92 -5.83
N SER A 34 36.18 -11.59 -5.87
CA SER A 34 36.28 -10.76 -4.68
C SER A 34 35.07 -10.90 -3.77
N MET A 35 33.87 -10.91 -4.34
CA MET A 35 32.63 -11.17 -3.60
C MET A 35 32.65 -12.57 -2.96
N VAL A 36 32.82 -13.62 -3.76
CA VAL A 36 32.69 -15.01 -3.26
C VAL A 36 33.79 -15.34 -2.25
N GLU A 37 35.05 -14.99 -2.53
CA GLU A 37 36.16 -15.27 -1.62
C GLU A 37 36.02 -14.56 -0.28
N ALA A 38 35.54 -13.32 -0.27
CA ALA A 38 35.29 -12.58 0.95
C ALA A 38 34.15 -13.21 1.76
N ASN A 39 33.09 -13.69 1.08
CA ASN A 39 31.80 -13.88 1.72
C ASN A 39 31.29 -15.33 1.80
N LYS A 40 31.93 -16.31 1.16
CA LYS A 40 31.45 -17.72 1.06
C LYS A 40 31.22 -18.46 2.38
N ASN A 41 31.80 -17.98 3.48
CA ASN A 41 31.63 -18.59 4.80
C ASN A 41 30.44 -18.00 5.60
N HIS A 42 29.68 -17.04 5.05
CA HIS A 42 28.51 -16.50 5.72
C HIS A 42 27.27 -17.36 5.48
N PRO A 43 26.63 -17.90 6.53
CA PRO A 43 25.40 -18.70 6.39
C PRO A 43 24.17 -17.86 6.01
N SER A 44 24.21 -16.55 6.25
CA SER A 44 23.15 -15.62 5.84
C SER A 44 23.11 -15.38 4.32
N ILE A 45 24.20 -15.68 3.62
CA ILE A 45 24.23 -15.60 2.16
C ILE A 45 23.73 -16.93 1.63
N VAL A 46 22.62 -16.89 0.89
CA VAL A 46 21.96 -18.07 0.34
C VAL A 46 21.89 -18.07 -1.18
N ILE A 47 22.19 -16.94 -1.84
CA ILE A 47 22.19 -16.79 -3.31
C ILE A 47 23.34 -15.84 -3.70
N TRP A 48 24.02 -16.15 -4.81
CA TRP A 48 24.98 -15.26 -5.47
C TRP A 48 24.32 -14.58 -6.67
N SER A 49 24.35 -13.25 -6.72
CA SER A 49 23.90 -12.47 -7.89
C SER A 49 25.10 -12.04 -8.74
N LEU A 50 24.98 -12.17 -10.06
CA LEU A 50 26.05 -11.81 -11.01
C LEU A 50 26.22 -10.29 -11.20
N GLY A 51 25.29 -9.50 -10.70
CA GLY A 51 25.23 -8.04 -10.85
C GLY A 51 23.82 -7.58 -11.20
N ASN A 52 23.69 -6.31 -11.57
CA ASN A 52 22.43 -5.67 -11.91
C ASN A 52 22.51 -4.96 -13.27
N GLU A 53 21.41 -4.99 -14.04
CA GLU A 53 21.19 -4.16 -15.25
C GLU A 53 22.39 -4.02 -16.22
N ALA A 54 23.19 -5.07 -16.34
CA ALA A 54 24.45 -5.08 -17.10
C ALA A 54 24.38 -5.86 -18.42
N GLY A 55 23.17 -6.17 -18.90
CA GLY A 55 22.95 -6.89 -20.16
C GLY A 55 23.18 -8.41 -20.04
N ALA A 56 23.50 -9.06 -21.15
CA ALA A 56 23.75 -10.50 -21.19
C ALA A 56 24.96 -10.81 -22.07
N GLY A 57 25.52 -12.02 -21.98
CA GLY A 57 26.59 -12.47 -22.88
C GLY A 57 27.59 -13.44 -22.25
N GLU A 58 28.58 -13.85 -23.05
CA GLU A 58 29.58 -14.86 -22.70
C GLU A 58 30.35 -14.53 -21.40
N ASN A 59 30.58 -13.24 -21.09
CA ASN A 59 31.23 -12.87 -19.84
C ASN A 59 30.41 -13.28 -18.60
N PHE A 60 29.07 -13.29 -18.69
CA PHE A 60 28.21 -13.76 -17.59
C PHE A 60 28.13 -15.29 -17.51
N GLU A 61 28.24 -15.99 -18.64
CA GLU A 61 28.40 -17.46 -18.65
C GLU A 61 29.71 -17.86 -17.95
N ILE A 62 30.81 -17.18 -18.29
CA ILE A 62 32.13 -17.38 -17.66
C ILE A 62 32.09 -17.03 -16.18
N MET A 63 31.47 -15.90 -15.82
CA MET A 63 31.31 -15.49 -14.42
C MET A 63 30.53 -16.52 -13.60
N ALA A 64 29.40 -17.01 -14.13
CA ALA A 64 28.60 -18.03 -13.46
C ALA A 64 29.38 -19.34 -13.30
N ALA A 65 30.06 -19.79 -14.35
CA ALA A 65 30.92 -20.99 -14.28
C ALA A 65 32.05 -20.83 -13.25
N TYR A 66 32.64 -19.64 -13.17
CA TYR A 66 33.68 -19.32 -12.20
C TYR A 66 33.17 -19.36 -10.76
N ILE A 67 32.01 -18.74 -10.48
CA ILE A 67 31.36 -18.79 -9.16
C ILE A 67 31.06 -20.25 -8.78
N ARG A 68 30.47 -21.04 -9.68
CA ARG A 68 30.16 -22.46 -9.42
C ARG A 68 31.39 -23.31 -9.12
N ALA A 69 32.55 -22.97 -9.70
CA ALA A 69 33.80 -23.64 -9.40
C ALA A 69 34.37 -23.29 -8.02
N LEU A 70 34.04 -22.10 -7.49
CA LEU A 70 34.43 -21.66 -6.14
C LEU A 70 33.45 -22.11 -5.05
N ASP A 71 32.15 -22.09 -5.36
CA ASP A 71 31.06 -22.45 -4.46
C ASP A 71 29.93 -23.13 -5.26
N SER A 72 29.79 -24.44 -5.07
CA SER A 72 28.73 -25.24 -5.68
C SER A 72 27.50 -25.42 -4.78
N GLU A 73 27.50 -24.86 -3.57
CA GLU A 73 26.43 -25.08 -2.57
C GLU A 73 25.29 -24.07 -2.73
N ARG A 74 25.56 -22.89 -3.30
CA ARG A 74 24.57 -21.80 -3.43
C ARG A 74 24.11 -21.60 -4.87
N PRO A 75 22.81 -21.36 -5.10
CA PRO A 75 22.28 -20.99 -6.41
C PRO A 75 22.79 -19.61 -6.88
N ILE A 76 22.78 -19.44 -8.20
CA ILE A 76 23.09 -18.20 -8.89
C ILE A 76 21.81 -17.50 -9.34
N HIS A 77 21.78 -16.19 -9.21
CA HIS A 77 20.75 -15.27 -9.66
C HIS A 77 21.32 -14.29 -10.70
N TYR A 78 20.56 -14.00 -11.76
CA TYR A 78 20.82 -12.85 -12.63
C TYR A 78 19.60 -12.53 -13.51
N HIS A 79 18.97 -11.37 -13.31
CA HIS A 79 17.74 -10.97 -13.99
C HIS A 79 17.89 -10.93 -15.53
N HIS A 80 18.94 -10.30 -16.04
CA HIS A 80 19.11 -10.09 -17.49
C HIS A 80 19.45 -11.37 -18.27
N MET A 81 19.86 -12.46 -17.61
CA MET A 81 20.18 -13.72 -18.28
C MET A 81 19.77 -14.94 -17.44
N ASN A 82 18.45 -15.11 -17.27
CA ASN A 82 17.86 -16.26 -16.56
C ASN A 82 18.33 -17.64 -17.08
N SER A 83 18.90 -17.75 -18.28
CA SER A 83 19.47 -19.00 -18.80
C SER A 83 20.69 -19.49 -18.01
N VAL A 84 21.53 -18.61 -17.46
CA VAL A 84 22.73 -18.97 -16.68
C VAL A 84 22.48 -19.08 -15.17
N ALA A 85 21.38 -18.48 -14.70
CA ALA A 85 20.93 -18.51 -13.32
C ALA A 85 20.24 -19.82 -12.95
N ASP A 86 20.07 -20.09 -11.66
CA ASP A 86 19.32 -21.24 -11.12
C ASP A 86 17.86 -20.91 -10.81
N VAL A 87 17.47 -19.65 -10.97
CA VAL A 87 16.15 -19.09 -10.67
C VAL A 87 15.66 -18.28 -11.86
N MET A 88 14.34 -18.18 -12.04
CA MET A 88 13.74 -17.16 -12.91
C MET A 88 13.58 -15.88 -12.10
N SER A 89 14.28 -14.83 -12.49
CA SER A 89 14.21 -13.54 -11.84
C SER A 89 13.56 -12.50 -12.72
N TYR A 90 12.68 -11.69 -12.13
CA TYR A 90 11.98 -10.59 -12.80
C TYR A 90 12.09 -9.30 -11.98
N MET A 91 12.23 -8.17 -12.67
CA MET A 91 12.07 -6.83 -12.11
C MET A 91 10.70 -6.29 -12.53
N TYR A 92 9.90 -5.83 -11.56
CA TYR A 92 8.61 -5.16 -11.77
C TYR A 92 7.62 -5.85 -12.74
N PRO A 93 7.45 -7.19 -12.73
CA PRO A 93 6.43 -7.80 -13.59
C PRO A 93 5.04 -7.36 -13.13
N SER A 94 4.08 -7.20 -14.05
CA SER A 94 2.69 -7.06 -13.65
C SER A 94 2.18 -8.35 -12.99
N VAL A 95 1.14 -8.24 -12.17
CA VAL A 95 0.45 -9.40 -11.55
C VAL A 95 0.01 -10.41 -12.62
N ASP A 96 -0.55 -9.93 -13.74
CA ASP A 96 -0.96 -10.79 -14.86
C ASP A 96 0.21 -11.53 -15.51
N HIS A 97 1.35 -10.84 -15.72
CA HIS A 97 2.54 -11.47 -16.28
C HIS A 97 3.11 -12.53 -15.33
N LEU A 98 3.23 -12.18 -14.04
CA LEU A 98 3.72 -13.11 -13.03
C LEU A 98 2.80 -14.34 -12.93
N GLN A 99 1.47 -14.14 -12.91
CA GLN A 99 0.50 -15.22 -12.91
C GLN A 99 0.63 -16.12 -14.15
N SER A 100 0.91 -15.55 -15.32
CA SER A 100 1.21 -16.30 -16.55
C SER A 100 2.47 -17.16 -16.39
N GLU A 101 3.55 -16.60 -15.87
CA GLU A 101 4.80 -17.35 -15.65
C GLU A 101 4.63 -18.46 -14.61
N LEU A 102 3.87 -18.21 -13.54
CA LEU A 102 3.56 -19.22 -12.51
C LEU A 102 2.75 -20.40 -13.06
N ASN A 103 1.87 -20.14 -14.03
CA ASN A 103 1.08 -21.16 -14.71
C ASN A 103 1.81 -21.85 -15.87
N ASN A 104 3.00 -21.39 -16.24
CA ASN A 104 3.76 -21.94 -17.35
C ASN A 104 4.37 -23.32 -16.97
N PRO A 105 3.90 -24.43 -17.58
CA PRO A 105 4.40 -25.77 -17.24
C PRO A 105 5.87 -25.98 -17.64
N ASN A 106 6.46 -25.07 -18.43
CA ASN A 106 7.83 -25.16 -18.93
C ASN A 106 8.82 -24.26 -18.18
N ILE A 107 8.39 -23.53 -17.14
CA ILE A 107 9.25 -22.53 -16.45
C ILE A 107 10.53 -23.15 -15.87
N GLY A 108 10.48 -24.42 -15.44
CA GLY A 108 11.64 -25.27 -15.12
C GLY A 108 12.52 -24.86 -13.92
N LYS A 109 12.39 -23.61 -13.44
CA LYS A 109 13.14 -23.01 -12.33
C LYS A 109 12.17 -22.27 -11.39
N PRO A 110 12.49 -22.14 -10.09
CA PRO A 110 11.67 -21.35 -9.18
C PRO A 110 11.77 -19.86 -9.53
N ILE A 111 10.70 -19.13 -9.27
CA ILE A 111 10.54 -17.71 -9.57
C ILE A 111 10.88 -16.86 -8.35
N MET A 112 11.63 -15.79 -8.58
CA MET A 112 11.82 -14.69 -7.65
C MET A 112 11.63 -13.34 -8.33
N LEU A 113 11.26 -12.33 -7.55
CA LEU A 113 11.28 -10.93 -8.01
C LEU A 113 12.47 -10.25 -7.35
N CYS A 114 13.57 -10.02 -8.07
CA CYS A 114 14.72 -9.31 -7.50
C CYS A 114 14.41 -7.85 -7.20
N GLU A 115 13.42 -7.27 -7.89
CA GLU A 115 12.83 -5.97 -7.57
C GLU A 115 11.33 -6.02 -7.87
N PHE A 116 10.52 -5.55 -6.94
CA PHE A 116 9.09 -5.31 -7.16
C PHE A 116 8.59 -4.18 -6.24
N ALA A 117 7.34 -3.75 -6.43
CA ALA A 117 6.68 -2.74 -5.60
C ALA A 117 7.55 -1.48 -5.36
N HIS A 118 7.88 -0.77 -6.45
CA HIS A 118 8.66 0.46 -6.40
C HIS A 118 8.03 1.48 -5.42
N SER A 119 8.69 1.73 -4.29
CA SER A 119 8.14 2.42 -3.12
C SER A 119 8.44 3.92 -3.09
N MET A 120 8.58 4.53 -4.27
CA MET A 120 8.82 5.96 -4.45
C MET A 120 7.64 6.83 -3.99
N GLY A 121 7.91 7.70 -3.02
CA GLY A 121 6.92 8.59 -2.44
C GLY A 121 5.72 7.84 -1.85
N ASN A 122 4.50 8.25 -2.21
CA ASN A 122 3.29 7.56 -1.77
C ASN A 122 2.93 6.42 -2.74
N SER A 123 3.43 5.22 -2.45
CA SER A 123 3.38 4.05 -3.34
C SER A 123 3.08 2.74 -2.60
N THR A 124 3.60 1.62 -3.11
CA THR A 124 3.46 0.25 -2.57
C THR A 124 2.00 -0.23 -2.57
N GLY A 125 1.19 0.28 -3.50
CA GLY A 125 -0.15 -0.24 -3.77
C GLY A 125 -0.11 -1.68 -4.25
N ASN A 126 -1.24 -2.41 -4.11
CA ASN A 126 -1.49 -3.79 -4.55
C ASN A 126 -0.45 -4.87 -4.16
N MET A 127 0.39 -4.60 -3.16
CA MET A 127 1.37 -5.55 -2.64
C MET A 127 0.73 -6.86 -2.13
N ASP A 128 -0.49 -6.78 -1.60
CA ASP A 128 -1.30 -7.90 -1.15
C ASP A 128 -1.56 -8.92 -2.28
N GLU A 129 -1.74 -8.47 -3.53
CA GLU A 129 -1.90 -9.36 -4.68
C GLU A 129 -0.64 -10.21 -4.91
N TYR A 130 0.56 -9.62 -4.79
CA TYR A 130 1.82 -10.36 -4.91
C TYR A 130 2.07 -11.31 -3.74
N ALA A 131 1.73 -10.89 -2.51
CA ALA A 131 1.84 -11.74 -1.33
C ALA A 131 0.92 -12.97 -1.43
N GLU A 132 -0.31 -12.79 -1.93
CA GLU A 132 -1.25 -13.88 -2.16
C GLU A 132 -0.77 -14.83 -3.27
N LEU A 133 -0.17 -14.29 -4.34
CA LEU A 133 0.46 -15.12 -5.38
C LEU A 133 1.60 -15.96 -4.79
N MET A 134 2.47 -15.40 -3.96
CA MET A 134 3.56 -16.14 -3.32
C MET A 134 3.02 -17.24 -2.41
N LYS A 135 2.04 -16.92 -1.57
CA LYS A 135 1.41 -17.87 -0.66
C LYS A 135 0.79 -19.07 -1.39
N ASN A 136 0.14 -18.84 -2.54
CA ASN A 136 -0.55 -19.88 -3.29
C ASN A 136 0.34 -20.66 -4.27
N ASN A 137 1.58 -20.23 -4.52
CA ASN A 137 2.43 -20.81 -5.54
C ASN A 137 3.80 -21.19 -4.97
N ARG A 138 4.01 -22.49 -4.68
CA ARG A 138 5.27 -23.00 -4.11
C ARG A 138 6.52 -22.74 -4.97
N ASN A 139 6.36 -22.51 -6.27
CA ASN A 139 7.44 -22.15 -7.17
C ASN A 139 7.81 -20.65 -7.10
N PHE A 140 7.00 -19.79 -6.47
CA PHE A 140 7.33 -18.40 -6.19
C PHE A 140 7.85 -18.30 -4.75
N PHE A 141 9.15 -18.02 -4.57
CA PHE A 141 9.79 -18.20 -3.25
C PHE A 141 10.40 -16.93 -2.65
N ALA A 142 10.60 -15.86 -3.44
CA ALA A 142 11.20 -14.63 -2.95
C ALA A 142 10.75 -13.42 -3.77
N MET A 143 10.54 -12.29 -3.10
CA MET A 143 10.24 -11.00 -3.72
C MET A 143 10.91 -9.92 -2.88
N TYR A 144 11.62 -9.00 -3.52
CA TYR A 144 12.42 -7.96 -2.87
C TYR A 144 11.88 -6.58 -3.24
N ILE A 145 11.37 -5.85 -2.26
CA ILE A 145 10.80 -4.51 -2.46
C ILE A 145 11.93 -3.54 -2.84
N TRP A 146 11.69 -2.69 -3.84
CA TRP A 146 12.55 -1.55 -4.14
C TRP A 146 11.99 -0.27 -3.49
N ASP A 147 12.62 0.32 -2.48
CA ASP A 147 13.77 -0.18 -1.72
C ASP A 147 13.64 0.15 -0.22
N TRP A 148 14.74 -0.01 0.53
CA TRP A 148 14.68 0.16 1.98
C TRP A 148 14.56 1.63 2.41
N VAL A 149 15.43 2.51 1.90
CA VAL A 149 15.64 3.84 2.49
C VAL A 149 15.83 4.91 1.43
N ASP A 150 15.16 6.04 1.58
CA ASP A 150 15.37 7.20 0.73
C ASP A 150 16.83 7.67 0.81
N GLN A 151 17.44 7.91 -0.35
CA GLN A 151 18.84 8.31 -0.46
C GLN A 151 19.00 9.84 -0.34
N GLY A 152 18.30 10.44 0.63
CA GLY A 152 18.34 11.87 0.91
C GLY A 152 19.55 12.30 1.72
N LEU A 153 20.16 13.42 1.33
CA LEU A 153 21.23 14.07 2.07
C LEU A 153 20.72 15.33 2.74
N TYR A 154 21.29 15.71 3.88
CA TYR A 154 20.88 16.93 4.56
C TYR A 154 21.40 18.20 3.88
N LEU A 155 20.51 19.16 3.66
CA LEU A 155 20.83 20.56 3.38
C LEU A 155 20.04 21.50 4.29
N GLU A 156 20.47 22.76 4.36
CA GLU A 156 19.83 23.84 5.12
C GLU A 156 19.35 24.91 4.14
N ASP A 157 18.10 25.36 4.27
CA ASP A 157 17.55 26.44 3.45
C ASP A 157 18.02 27.83 3.90
N GLU A 158 17.62 28.88 3.18
CA GLU A 158 17.99 30.27 3.49
C GLU A 158 17.51 30.78 4.87
N ASN A 159 16.55 30.08 5.49
CA ASN A 159 15.97 30.41 6.79
C ASN A 159 16.52 29.53 7.92
N GLY A 160 17.48 28.64 7.63
CA GLY A 160 18.06 27.74 8.62
C GLY A 160 17.27 26.45 8.86
N ARG A 161 16.32 26.10 7.97
CA ARG A 161 15.55 24.86 8.08
C ARG A 161 16.27 23.72 7.37
N MET A 162 16.49 22.63 8.11
CA MET A 162 17.00 21.39 7.54
C MET A 162 15.95 20.71 6.64
N TYR A 163 16.39 20.19 5.50
CA TYR A 163 15.57 19.38 4.60
C TYR A 163 16.38 18.24 3.97
N TRP A 164 15.66 17.24 3.47
CA TRP A 164 16.22 16.13 2.70
C TRP A 164 16.34 16.54 1.24
N ALA A 165 17.58 16.67 0.78
CA ALA A 165 17.95 17.05 -0.56
C ALA A 165 18.02 15.83 -1.49
N TYR A 166 17.69 16.05 -2.76
CA TYR A 166 17.76 15.07 -3.85
C TYR A 166 18.55 15.65 -5.06
N GLY A 167 18.54 14.95 -6.20
CA GLY A 167 19.26 15.38 -7.40
C GLY A 167 18.92 16.82 -7.82
N GLY A 168 19.95 17.62 -8.09
CA GLY A 168 19.84 19.03 -8.48
C GLY A 168 19.98 20.03 -7.32
N ASP A 169 19.72 19.63 -6.07
CA ASP A 169 19.87 20.52 -4.91
C ASP A 169 21.33 20.88 -4.60
N PHE A 170 22.29 20.11 -5.14
CA PHE A 170 23.73 20.37 -5.01
C PHE A 170 24.32 21.13 -6.22
N GLY A 171 23.48 21.54 -7.17
CA GLY A 171 23.91 22.18 -8.42
C GLY A 171 24.50 21.21 -9.45
N ASP A 172 24.26 19.91 -9.27
CA ASP A 172 24.60 18.82 -10.19
C ASP A 172 23.71 18.83 -11.45
N ASP A 173 24.35 18.71 -12.62
CA ASP A 173 23.70 18.67 -13.94
C ASP A 173 24.53 17.80 -14.91
N PRO A 174 23.96 16.74 -15.52
CA PRO A 174 22.57 16.29 -15.38
C PRO A 174 22.28 15.64 -14.01
N ASN A 175 21.00 15.59 -13.64
CA ASN A 175 20.46 14.85 -12.50
C ASN A 175 19.07 14.27 -12.82
N ASP A 176 18.61 13.31 -12.00
CA ASP A 176 17.32 12.62 -12.16
C ASP A 176 16.30 13.02 -11.06
N GLY A 177 16.42 14.23 -10.50
CA GLY A 177 15.49 14.76 -9.51
C GLY A 177 15.36 13.88 -8.26
N ASN A 178 14.13 13.59 -7.84
CA ASN A 178 13.81 12.79 -6.65
C ASN A 178 13.78 11.28 -6.91
N PHE A 179 14.27 10.78 -8.05
CA PHE A 179 14.26 9.35 -8.37
C PHE A 179 15.08 8.50 -7.40
N ASN A 180 15.91 9.10 -6.53
CA ASN A 180 16.65 8.45 -5.46
C ASN A 180 15.85 8.29 -4.14
N PHE A 181 14.59 8.71 -4.08
CA PHE A 181 13.71 8.59 -2.91
C PHE A 181 12.69 7.47 -3.13
N ASN A 182 13.11 6.21 -2.92
CA ASN A 182 12.29 5.02 -3.19
C ASN A 182 12.02 4.17 -1.94
N GLY A 183 12.30 4.70 -0.75
CA GLY A 183 12.42 3.92 0.47
C GLY A 183 11.11 3.65 1.19
N LEU A 184 11.04 2.49 1.85
CA LEU A 184 10.04 2.22 2.89
C LEU A 184 10.26 3.02 4.17
N VAL A 185 11.47 3.58 4.36
CA VAL A 185 11.82 4.48 5.45
C VAL A 185 12.46 5.76 4.92
N PHE A 186 12.25 6.86 5.64
CA PHE A 186 12.93 8.13 5.40
C PHE A 186 14.45 8.03 5.64
N PRO A 187 15.26 9.02 5.23
CA PRO A 187 16.71 8.96 5.38
C PRO A 187 17.18 8.84 6.85
N ASP A 188 16.38 9.23 7.84
CA ASP A 188 16.65 9.04 9.27
C ASP A 188 16.09 7.72 9.86
N ARG A 189 15.54 6.85 9.01
CA ARG A 189 14.93 5.55 9.32
C ARG A 189 13.56 5.65 10.00
N GLU A 190 12.93 6.82 10.01
CA GLU A 190 11.51 6.91 10.36
C GLU A 190 10.68 6.14 9.30
N ALA A 191 9.76 5.30 9.77
CA ALA A 191 8.96 4.45 8.92
C ALA A 191 7.95 5.25 8.10
N GLN A 192 7.92 5.02 6.79
CA GLN A 192 6.83 5.53 5.95
C GLN A 192 5.56 4.67 6.12
N PRO A 193 4.35 5.20 5.80
CA PRO A 193 3.11 4.45 5.94
C PRO A 193 3.09 3.10 5.22
N ALA A 194 3.74 3.01 4.05
CA ALA A 194 3.85 1.78 3.25
C ALA A 194 4.44 0.61 4.05
N LEU A 195 5.39 0.86 4.98
CA LEU A 195 6.01 -0.19 5.77
C LEU A 195 5.00 -0.96 6.66
N LYS A 196 3.88 -0.33 7.04
CA LYS A 196 2.81 -1.02 7.76
C LYS A 196 2.10 -2.05 6.89
N GLN A 197 1.86 -1.73 5.62
CA GLN A 197 1.30 -2.68 4.66
C GLN A 197 2.29 -3.83 4.41
N VAL A 198 3.58 -3.54 4.27
CA VAL A 198 4.63 -4.56 4.16
C VAL A 198 4.62 -5.51 5.35
N LYS A 199 4.59 -4.97 6.58
CA LYS A 199 4.51 -5.77 7.81
C LYS A 199 3.30 -6.71 7.80
N TYR A 200 2.14 -6.21 7.40
CA TYR A 200 0.90 -6.98 7.33
C TYR A 200 0.98 -8.07 6.27
N SER A 201 1.34 -7.72 5.03
CA SER A 201 1.41 -8.67 3.90
C SER A 201 2.49 -9.75 4.09
N TYR A 202 3.54 -9.50 4.88
CA TYR A 202 4.61 -10.46 5.15
C TYR A 202 4.47 -11.21 6.48
N GLN A 203 3.36 -11.06 7.20
CA GLN A 203 3.19 -11.76 8.47
C GLN A 203 3.15 -13.28 8.25
N PHE A 204 3.74 -14.03 9.17
CA PHE A 204 3.89 -15.49 9.06
C PHE A 204 2.71 -16.28 9.64
N VAL A 205 1.62 -15.62 10.02
CA VAL A 205 0.44 -16.31 10.55
C VAL A 205 -0.81 -15.78 9.89
N ASP A 206 -1.57 -16.69 9.31
CA ASP A 206 -2.90 -16.39 8.78
C ASP A 206 -3.95 -16.68 9.83
N PHE A 207 -4.99 -15.85 9.86
CA PHE A 207 -6.18 -16.06 10.67
C PHE A 207 -7.36 -16.31 9.73
N GLU A 208 -8.13 -17.35 9.99
CA GLU A 208 -9.33 -17.67 9.21
C GLU A 208 -10.53 -17.85 10.14
N PRO A 209 -11.73 -17.39 9.75
CA PRO A 209 -12.94 -17.62 10.53
C PRO A 209 -13.30 -19.12 10.56
N ALA A 210 -13.61 -19.66 11.75
CA ALA A 210 -14.25 -20.96 11.89
C ALA A 210 -15.75 -20.78 12.21
N ASP A 211 -16.07 -20.39 13.45
CA ASP A 211 -17.36 -19.85 13.87
C ASP A 211 -17.10 -18.62 14.74
N LEU A 212 -17.10 -17.46 14.09
CA LEU A 212 -16.82 -16.19 14.75
C LEU A 212 -17.80 -15.87 15.88
N ARG A 213 -19.04 -16.38 15.85
CA ARG A 213 -20.03 -16.09 16.90
C ARG A 213 -19.73 -16.81 18.20
N GLU A 214 -19.09 -17.97 18.10
CA GLU A 214 -18.62 -18.79 19.22
C GLU A 214 -17.17 -18.50 19.61
N GLY A 215 -16.53 -17.54 18.92
CA GLY A 215 -15.14 -17.14 19.13
C GLY A 215 -14.12 -18.09 18.51
N GLU A 216 -14.53 -18.91 17.55
CA GLU A 216 -13.67 -19.93 16.94
C GLU A 216 -12.93 -19.39 15.71
N LEU A 217 -11.60 -19.50 15.74
CA LEU A 217 -10.69 -19.09 14.67
C LEU A 217 -9.74 -20.23 14.33
N PHE A 218 -9.32 -20.31 13.08
CA PHE A 218 -8.18 -21.09 12.67
C PHE A 218 -6.95 -20.19 12.53
N LEU A 219 -5.80 -20.70 12.98
CA LEU A 219 -4.50 -20.09 12.77
C LEU A 219 -3.66 -21.03 11.92
N TYR A 220 -3.08 -20.51 10.84
CA TYR A 220 -2.11 -21.26 10.03
C TYR A 220 -0.72 -20.71 10.30
N ASN A 221 0.17 -21.58 10.78
CA ASN A 221 1.55 -21.23 11.10
C ASN A 221 2.43 -21.37 9.84
N ASN A 222 2.75 -20.27 9.16
CA ASN A 222 3.63 -20.25 7.99
C ASN A 222 5.14 -20.17 8.33
N TYR A 223 5.52 -20.13 9.61
CA TYR A 223 6.93 -20.25 9.97
C TYR A 223 7.48 -21.63 9.55
N LEU A 224 8.77 -21.67 9.22
CA LEU A 224 9.46 -22.91 8.84
C LEU A 224 9.98 -23.71 10.04
N ASP A 225 10.31 -23.05 11.16
CA ASP A 225 10.91 -23.67 12.35
C ASP A 225 10.56 -22.93 13.65
N PHE A 226 9.35 -22.37 13.73
CA PHE A 226 8.91 -21.60 14.89
C PHE A 226 7.49 -22.00 15.30
N ASN A 227 7.30 -22.50 16.52
CA ASN A 227 5.99 -22.86 17.06
C ASN A 227 5.26 -21.61 17.59
N LEU A 228 3.94 -21.55 17.42
CA LEU A 228 3.12 -20.45 17.93
C LEU A 228 3.01 -20.37 19.46
N ASN A 229 3.49 -21.36 20.20
CA ASN A 229 3.58 -21.33 21.66
C ASN A 229 4.51 -20.23 22.21
N ASN A 230 5.31 -19.59 21.35
CA ASN A 230 6.13 -18.41 21.66
C ASN A 230 5.34 -17.09 21.65
N PHE A 231 4.08 -17.11 21.23
CA PHE A 231 3.22 -15.91 21.16
C PHE A 231 2.05 -15.99 22.14
N VAL A 232 1.49 -14.82 22.45
CA VAL A 232 0.17 -14.65 23.06
C VAL A 232 -0.78 -14.12 22.00
N LEU A 233 -1.97 -14.71 21.89
CA LEU A 233 -3.06 -14.16 21.07
C LEU A 233 -3.83 -13.13 21.89
N ASN A 234 -3.71 -11.86 21.52
CA ASN A 234 -4.55 -10.79 22.03
C ASN A 234 -5.81 -10.67 21.17
N TRP A 235 -6.93 -10.34 21.79
CA TRP A 235 -8.19 -10.13 21.06
C TRP A 235 -9.00 -8.99 21.65
N SER A 236 -9.80 -8.34 20.80
CA SER A 236 -10.76 -7.31 21.19
C SER A 236 -12.01 -7.38 20.31
N LEU A 237 -13.18 -7.41 20.95
CA LEU A 237 -14.45 -7.17 20.28
C LEU A 237 -14.74 -5.68 20.33
N LEU A 238 -14.92 -5.07 19.17
CA LEU A 238 -15.14 -3.64 18.98
C LEU A 238 -16.61 -3.36 18.65
N GLU A 239 -17.14 -2.25 19.13
CA GLU A 239 -18.38 -1.58 18.67
C GLU A 239 -17.98 -0.20 18.14
N ASP A 240 -18.20 0.07 16.85
CA ASP A 240 -17.78 1.32 16.17
C ASP A 240 -16.32 1.72 16.49
N GLY A 241 -15.42 0.73 16.50
CA GLY A 241 -14.00 0.92 16.80
C GLY A 241 -13.63 0.98 18.29
N ALA A 242 -14.60 1.07 19.21
CA ALA A 242 -14.35 1.05 20.65
C ALA A 242 -14.40 -0.37 21.22
N ALA A 243 -13.37 -0.78 21.96
CA ALA A 243 -13.32 -2.11 22.58
C ALA A 243 -14.39 -2.25 23.68
N ILE A 244 -15.30 -3.22 23.51
CA ILE A 244 -16.34 -3.57 24.49
C ILE A 244 -16.00 -4.84 25.26
N GLN A 245 -15.15 -5.70 24.70
CA GLN A 245 -14.53 -6.85 25.37
C GLN A 245 -13.10 -7.01 24.84
N SER A 246 -12.20 -7.52 25.68
CA SER A 246 -10.83 -7.85 25.30
C SER A 246 -10.27 -8.93 26.22
N GLY A 247 -9.19 -9.57 25.77
CA GLY A 247 -8.47 -10.55 26.57
C GLY A 247 -7.28 -11.14 25.83
N THR A 248 -6.72 -12.18 26.44
CA THR A 248 -5.60 -12.95 25.89
C THR A 248 -5.94 -14.43 25.83
N PHE A 249 -5.25 -15.15 24.95
CA PHE A 249 -5.23 -16.61 24.86
C PHE A 249 -3.76 -17.05 24.77
N GLU A 250 -3.27 -17.72 25.81
CA GLU A 250 -1.85 -18.06 25.96
C GLU A 250 -1.51 -19.52 25.60
N ASP A 251 -2.52 -20.39 25.55
CA ASP A 251 -2.40 -21.83 25.31
C ASP A 251 -2.34 -22.17 23.80
N LEU A 252 -1.50 -21.43 23.06
CA LEU A 252 -1.18 -21.74 21.67
C LEU A 252 -0.13 -22.85 21.62
N ASP A 253 -0.39 -23.90 20.83
CA ASP A 253 0.60 -24.93 20.49
C ASP A 253 0.33 -25.40 19.06
N ILE A 254 0.90 -24.66 18.10
CA ILE A 254 0.73 -24.91 16.67
C ILE A 254 2.12 -24.94 16.07
N GLU A 255 2.61 -26.14 15.82
CA GLU A 255 3.92 -26.37 15.20
C GLU A 255 4.02 -25.71 13.82
N ALA A 256 5.26 -25.43 13.39
CA ALA A 256 5.58 -24.88 12.08
C ALA A 256 4.88 -25.66 10.94
N GLY A 257 4.28 -24.92 10.00
CA GLY A 257 3.58 -25.48 8.84
C GLY A 257 2.21 -26.11 9.13
N ASN A 258 1.72 -26.08 10.37
CA ASN A 258 0.43 -26.68 10.74
C ASN A 258 -0.68 -25.64 10.91
N ARG A 259 -1.92 -26.14 10.83
CA ARG A 259 -3.16 -25.41 11.11
C ARG A 259 -3.73 -25.84 12.45
N GLY A 260 -4.05 -24.88 13.31
CA GLY A 260 -4.72 -25.12 14.60
C GLY A 260 -6.00 -24.33 14.72
N GLN A 261 -6.88 -24.75 15.63
CA GLN A 261 -8.11 -24.03 15.98
C GLN A 261 -8.02 -23.52 17.41
N VAL A 262 -8.41 -22.27 17.62
CA VAL A 262 -8.53 -21.65 18.94
C VAL A 262 -9.97 -21.21 19.18
N ARG A 263 -10.36 -21.16 20.45
CA ARG A 263 -11.65 -20.61 20.87
C ARG A 263 -11.43 -19.48 21.86
N ILE A 264 -11.68 -18.27 21.38
CA ILE A 264 -11.63 -17.04 22.15
C ILE A 264 -12.91 -16.94 23.00
N PRO A 265 -12.83 -16.58 24.29
CA PRO A 265 -13.99 -16.51 25.17
C PRO A 265 -14.81 -15.22 24.95
N ILE A 266 -15.23 -14.97 23.71
CA ILE A 266 -16.12 -13.84 23.41
C ILE A 266 -17.54 -14.13 23.91
N GLN A 267 -18.25 -13.09 24.32
CA GLN A 267 -19.69 -13.17 24.61
C GLN A 267 -20.45 -12.30 23.63
N LYS A 268 -21.56 -12.81 23.07
CA LYS A 268 -22.40 -11.99 22.19
C LYS A 268 -22.93 -10.77 22.97
N PRO A 269 -22.61 -9.53 22.55
CA PRO A 269 -23.06 -8.34 23.25
C PRO A 269 -24.53 -8.05 22.92
N LYS A 270 -25.12 -7.10 23.64
CA LYS A 270 -26.38 -6.49 23.23
C LYS A 270 -26.11 -5.68 21.95
N LEU A 271 -26.78 -6.03 20.86
CA LEU A 271 -26.61 -5.35 19.59
C LEU A 271 -27.40 -4.03 19.57
N HIS A 272 -26.75 -2.99 19.08
CA HIS A 272 -27.35 -1.67 18.88
C HIS A 272 -27.58 -1.41 17.39
N PRO A 273 -28.80 -1.02 16.97
CA PRO A 273 -29.07 -0.74 15.56
C PRO A 273 -28.12 0.32 14.99
N GLY A 274 -27.59 0.08 13.79
CA GLY A 274 -26.66 0.98 13.11
C GLY A 274 -25.22 0.93 13.58
N ARG A 275 -24.89 0.04 14.52
CA ARG A 275 -23.50 -0.16 14.98
C ARG A 275 -22.82 -1.27 14.22
N GLU A 276 -21.51 -1.14 14.07
CA GLU A 276 -20.64 -2.17 13.50
C GLU A 276 -19.88 -2.90 14.61
N TYR A 277 -19.74 -4.22 14.45
CA TYR A 277 -19.00 -5.03 15.40
C TYR A 277 -17.89 -5.80 14.71
N HIS A 278 -16.68 -5.70 15.25
CA HIS A 278 -15.49 -6.35 14.68
C HIS A 278 -14.72 -7.12 15.76
N LEU A 279 -14.21 -8.29 15.43
CA LEU A 279 -13.21 -9.00 16.23
C LEU A 279 -11.83 -8.68 15.67
N SER A 280 -11.02 -7.95 16.43
CA SER A 280 -9.61 -7.75 16.15
C SER A 280 -8.77 -8.74 16.95
N VAL A 281 -7.79 -9.36 16.31
CA VAL A 281 -6.86 -10.30 16.92
C VAL A 281 -5.42 -9.99 16.54
N SER A 282 -4.48 -10.26 17.44
CA SER A 282 -3.05 -10.14 17.14
C SER A 282 -2.21 -11.14 17.90
N LEU A 283 -1.09 -11.56 17.29
CA LEU A 283 -0.07 -12.39 17.94
C LEU A 283 1.10 -11.53 18.38
N ASN A 284 1.41 -11.60 19.67
CA ASN A 284 2.46 -10.80 20.28
C ASN A 284 3.50 -11.69 20.96
N LEU A 285 4.78 -11.30 20.89
CA LEU A 285 5.88 -12.06 21.50
C LEU A 285 5.67 -12.23 23.02
N LYS A 286 5.84 -13.45 23.54
CA LYS A 286 5.80 -13.72 24.98
C LYS A 286 7.00 -13.17 25.74
N GLU A 287 8.16 -13.11 25.09
CA GLU A 287 9.44 -12.73 25.70
C GLU A 287 10.25 -11.87 24.73
N ASP A 288 11.25 -11.17 25.26
CA ASP A 288 12.19 -10.38 24.46
C ASP A 288 12.99 -11.30 23.51
N VAL A 289 13.25 -10.81 22.30
CA VAL A 289 14.17 -11.41 21.33
C VAL A 289 15.20 -10.38 20.89
N ILE A 290 16.24 -10.81 20.18
CA ILE A 290 17.37 -9.92 19.82
C ILE A 290 16.98 -8.69 18.98
N TRP A 291 15.82 -8.70 18.34
CA TRP A 291 15.36 -7.66 17.41
C TRP A 291 14.06 -6.96 17.86
N ALA A 292 13.40 -7.43 18.92
CA ALA A 292 12.18 -6.82 19.44
C ALA A 292 11.91 -7.19 20.90
N ASP A 293 11.26 -6.28 21.61
CA ASP A 293 10.82 -6.49 22.98
C ASP A 293 9.58 -7.40 23.06
N LYS A 294 9.37 -7.99 24.23
CA LYS A 294 8.13 -8.66 24.63
C LYS A 294 6.93 -7.78 24.32
N GLY A 295 5.89 -8.40 23.77
CA GLY A 295 4.67 -7.71 23.38
C GLY A 295 4.72 -7.11 21.96
N TYR A 296 5.82 -7.23 21.22
CA TYR A 296 5.86 -6.89 19.80
C TYR A 296 4.81 -7.69 19.01
N GLU A 297 3.96 -6.99 18.27
CA GLU A 297 2.93 -7.57 17.41
C GLU A 297 3.55 -8.11 16.12
N ALA A 298 3.53 -9.42 15.95
CA ALA A 298 4.10 -10.11 14.80
C ALA A 298 3.09 -10.38 13.67
N ALA A 299 1.80 -10.51 14.00
CA ALA A 299 0.72 -10.74 13.04
C ALA A 299 -0.59 -10.18 13.61
N THR A 300 -1.49 -9.73 12.75
CA THR A 300 -2.78 -9.19 13.14
C THR A 300 -3.85 -9.48 12.09
N GLU A 301 -5.12 -9.47 12.49
CA GLU A 301 -6.26 -9.58 11.59
C GLU A 301 -7.52 -8.97 12.24
N GLN A 302 -8.48 -8.56 11.43
CA GLN A 302 -9.78 -8.10 11.87
C GLN A 302 -10.93 -8.70 11.05
N PHE A 303 -11.96 -9.18 11.75
CA PHE A 303 -13.14 -9.78 11.14
C PHE A 303 -14.41 -9.00 11.49
N GLU A 304 -15.27 -8.75 10.51
CA GLU A 304 -16.64 -8.31 10.76
C GLU A 304 -17.42 -9.43 11.47
N MET A 305 -18.10 -9.08 12.56
CA MET A 305 -18.87 -10.05 13.33
C MET A 305 -20.22 -10.34 12.66
N PRO A 306 -20.55 -11.61 12.36
CA PRO A 306 -21.77 -11.97 11.64
C PRO A 306 -23.00 -12.01 12.57
N TYR A 307 -23.28 -10.90 13.26
CA TYR A 307 -24.34 -10.79 14.27
C TYR A 307 -25.71 -10.43 13.72
N GLY A 308 -25.79 -9.93 12.47
CA GLY A 308 -27.03 -9.49 11.84
C GLY A 308 -27.60 -8.25 12.53
N VAL A 309 -26.78 -7.19 12.65
CA VAL A 309 -27.19 -5.94 13.29
C VAL A 309 -28.27 -5.25 12.46
N MET A 310 -29.31 -4.76 13.12
CA MET A 310 -30.35 -3.98 12.45
C MET A 310 -29.75 -2.67 11.92
N PRO A 311 -30.17 -2.16 10.75
CA PRO A 311 -29.75 -0.85 10.26
C PRO A 311 -30.00 0.27 11.29
N ALA A 312 -29.24 1.36 11.17
CA ALA A 312 -29.50 2.56 11.93
C ALA A 312 -30.96 3.00 11.71
N PRO A 313 -31.66 3.52 12.73
CA PRO A 313 -32.93 4.19 12.52
C PRO A 313 -32.72 5.29 11.48
N VAL A 314 -33.53 5.28 10.42
CA VAL A 314 -33.52 6.37 9.44
C VAL A 314 -33.80 7.66 10.20
N LEU A 315 -32.99 8.70 9.98
CA LEU A 315 -33.33 10.04 10.40
C LEU A 315 -34.64 10.37 9.68
N SER A 316 -35.76 10.24 10.40
CA SER A 316 -37.08 10.37 9.83
C SER A 316 -37.28 11.78 9.31
N ASP A 317 -38.07 11.94 8.24
CA ASP A 317 -38.60 13.23 7.75
C ASP A 317 -39.48 13.97 8.80
N GLU A 318 -39.55 13.47 10.04
CA GLU A 318 -40.15 14.19 11.15
C GLU A 318 -39.41 15.52 11.35
N ASN A 319 -40.17 16.62 11.26
CA ASN A 319 -39.72 18.03 11.27
C ASN A 319 -39.13 18.57 9.96
N VAL A 320 -39.33 17.90 8.82
CA VAL A 320 -39.09 18.52 7.49
C VAL A 320 -39.97 19.77 7.28
N SER A 321 -41.15 19.82 7.92
CA SER A 321 -42.05 20.98 7.94
C SER A 321 -41.45 22.26 8.51
N ASP A 322 -40.34 22.16 9.25
CA ASP A 322 -39.70 23.29 9.93
C ASP A 322 -38.56 23.91 9.09
N VAL A 323 -38.37 23.42 7.87
CA VAL A 323 -37.41 23.97 6.91
C VAL A 323 -38.13 24.97 6.01
N GLU A 324 -37.67 26.21 6.04
CA GLU A 324 -38.09 27.27 5.13
C GLU A 324 -37.07 27.42 4.01
N MET A 325 -37.56 27.44 2.78
CA MET A 325 -36.75 27.66 1.58
C MET A 325 -37.21 28.91 0.85
N THR A 326 -36.26 29.79 0.55
CA THR A 326 -36.50 31.01 -0.23
C THR A 326 -35.47 31.13 -1.33
N GLU A 327 -35.89 31.63 -2.48
CA GLU A 327 -35.08 31.68 -3.69
C GLU A 327 -34.88 33.14 -4.12
N SER A 328 -33.63 33.49 -4.45
CA SER A 328 -33.27 34.74 -5.14
C SER A 328 -32.67 34.43 -6.52
N ASP A 329 -32.26 35.45 -7.26
CA ASP A 329 -31.59 35.26 -8.55
C ASP A 329 -30.23 34.55 -8.41
N GLU A 330 -29.56 34.71 -7.26
CA GLU A 330 -28.19 34.23 -7.04
C GLU A 330 -28.10 32.97 -6.17
N VAL A 331 -29.01 32.80 -5.20
CA VAL A 331 -28.92 31.75 -4.19
C VAL A 331 -30.27 31.13 -3.84
N ILE A 332 -30.23 29.89 -3.39
CA ILE A 332 -31.33 29.24 -2.65
C ILE A 332 -30.95 29.25 -1.17
N SER A 333 -31.72 29.98 -0.36
CA SER A 333 -31.55 30.02 1.09
C SER A 333 -32.46 28.99 1.75
N VAL A 334 -31.90 28.15 2.61
CA VAL A 334 -32.60 27.11 3.36
C VAL A 334 -32.36 27.35 4.84
N SER A 335 -33.40 27.38 5.66
CA SER A 335 -33.22 27.66 7.10
C SER A 335 -34.24 26.96 7.98
N SER A 336 -33.89 26.80 9.25
CA SER A 336 -34.79 26.37 10.31
C SER A 336 -34.47 27.15 11.59
N SER A 337 -35.07 26.76 12.71
CA SER A 337 -34.66 27.26 14.03
C SER A 337 -33.22 26.90 14.41
N GLN A 338 -32.62 25.88 13.77
CA GLN A 338 -31.30 25.34 14.12
C GLN A 338 -30.19 25.83 13.19
N PHE A 339 -30.48 26.06 11.91
CA PHE A 339 -29.45 26.36 10.92
C PHE A 339 -29.90 27.37 9.85
N LYS A 340 -28.92 27.91 9.13
CA LYS A 340 -29.11 28.64 7.87
C LYS A 340 -28.09 28.17 6.85
N ALA A 341 -28.53 27.90 5.64
CA ALA A 341 -27.71 27.43 4.54
C ALA A 341 -28.01 28.24 3.28
N GLU A 342 -26.99 28.44 2.43
CA GLU A 342 -27.17 29.06 1.12
C GLU A 342 -26.46 28.22 0.06
N ILE A 343 -27.19 27.90 -1.00
CA ILE A 343 -26.69 27.19 -2.18
C ILE A 343 -26.58 28.21 -3.32
N SER A 344 -25.41 28.32 -3.94
CA SER A 344 -25.22 29.20 -5.10
C SER A 344 -25.90 28.60 -6.33
N LYS A 345 -26.68 29.39 -7.05
CA LYS A 345 -27.23 28.97 -8.35
C LYS A 345 -26.22 28.99 -9.48
N THR A 346 -25.15 29.77 -9.33
CA THR A 346 -24.09 29.88 -10.36
C THR A 346 -23.31 28.59 -10.50
N ASN A 347 -22.99 27.93 -9.38
CA ASN A 347 -22.18 26.73 -9.39
C ASN A 347 -22.80 25.57 -8.61
N GLY A 348 -23.89 25.73 -7.87
CA GLY A 348 -24.49 24.64 -7.10
C GLY A 348 -23.73 24.22 -5.84
N ALA A 349 -22.73 24.99 -5.40
CA ALA A 349 -22.05 24.74 -4.14
C ALA A 349 -22.89 25.22 -2.95
N LEU A 350 -22.77 24.53 -1.82
CA LEU A 350 -23.17 25.05 -0.53
C LEU A 350 -22.15 26.12 -0.10
N ILE A 351 -22.50 27.39 -0.27
CA ILE A 351 -21.60 28.53 -0.03
C ILE A 351 -21.65 29.02 1.43
N LYS A 352 -22.67 28.59 2.18
CA LYS A 352 -22.86 28.99 3.57
C LYS A 352 -23.59 27.89 4.33
N TYR A 353 -23.14 27.64 5.55
CA TYR A 353 -23.87 26.86 6.53
C TYR A 353 -23.58 27.45 7.92
N GLU A 354 -24.60 27.88 8.64
CA GLU A 354 -24.50 28.51 9.95
C GLU A 354 -25.30 27.74 10.99
N VAL A 355 -24.70 27.53 12.16
CA VAL A 355 -25.36 26.94 13.34
C VAL A 355 -25.18 27.89 14.52
N GLY A 356 -26.27 28.30 15.16
CA GLY A 356 -26.21 29.26 16.28
C GLY A 356 -25.60 30.62 15.89
N GLY A 357 -25.68 31.01 14.61
CA GLY A 357 -25.11 32.25 14.07
C GLY A 357 -23.62 32.21 13.74
N ASN A 358 -22.96 31.05 13.84
CA ASN A 358 -21.57 30.87 13.44
C ASN A 358 -21.50 30.10 12.11
N SER A 359 -20.75 30.63 11.14
CA SER A 359 -20.44 29.89 9.92
C SER A 359 -19.55 28.69 10.25
N ILE A 360 -19.87 27.53 9.69
CA ILE A 360 -19.02 26.33 9.74
C ILE A 360 -18.23 26.11 8.45
N LEU A 361 -18.40 27.00 7.45
CA LEU A 361 -17.70 26.96 6.17
C LEU A 361 -16.80 28.18 6.02
N ASP A 362 -15.53 27.95 5.72
CA ASP A 362 -14.56 28.98 5.30
C ASP A 362 -14.50 29.14 3.77
N ALA A 363 -14.97 28.13 3.04
CA ALA A 363 -15.06 28.12 1.59
C ALA A 363 -16.30 27.31 1.13
N PRO A 364 -16.80 27.54 -0.10
CA PRO A 364 -17.90 26.78 -0.64
C PRO A 364 -17.64 25.26 -0.67
N LEU A 365 -18.59 24.48 -0.17
CA LEU A 365 -18.57 23.02 -0.27
C LEU A 365 -19.14 22.61 -1.64
N GLY A 366 -18.31 21.95 -2.43
CA GLY A 366 -18.66 21.45 -3.75
C GLY A 366 -17.88 20.20 -4.12
N PRO A 367 -18.13 19.63 -5.30
CA PRO A 367 -17.44 18.44 -5.76
C PRO A 367 -15.94 18.71 -5.96
N ASN A 368 -15.14 17.65 -5.85
CA ASN A 368 -13.72 17.65 -6.18
C ASN A 368 -13.40 16.39 -6.99
N PHE A 369 -12.63 16.55 -8.07
CA PHE A 369 -12.24 15.45 -8.96
C PHE A 369 -10.72 15.34 -9.11
N TRP A 370 -9.98 15.96 -8.19
CA TRP A 370 -8.54 16.06 -8.27
C TRP A 370 -7.87 15.77 -6.93
N ARG A 371 -6.64 15.26 -7.00
CA ARG A 371 -5.73 15.14 -5.86
C ARG A 371 -4.36 15.66 -6.28
N ALA A 372 -3.55 16.12 -5.33
CA ALA A 372 -2.14 16.37 -5.62
C ALA A 372 -1.49 15.06 -6.12
N THR A 373 -0.70 15.16 -7.20
CA THR A 373 -0.15 13.98 -7.88
C THR A 373 0.97 13.34 -7.06
N THR A 374 1.02 12.02 -7.08
CA THR A 374 2.15 11.25 -6.54
C THR A 374 3.21 11.04 -7.63
N ASP A 375 4.40 10.57 -7.27
CA ASP A 375 5.44 10.21 -8.25
C ASP A 375 4.93 9.19 -9.29
N ASN A 376 4.13 8.22 -8.84
CA ASN A 376 3.46 7.25 -9.72
C ASN A 376 2.47 7.89 -10.71
N ASP A 377 1.73 8.93 -10.31
CA ASP A 377 0.82 9.63 -11.22
C ASP A 377 1.62 10.34 -12.31
N ASN A 378 2.70 11.03 -11.92
CA ASN A 378 3.57 11.76 -12.83
C ASN A 378 4.26 10.81 -13.84
N ALA A 379 4.76 9.66 -13.38
CA ALA A 379 5.42 8.67 -14.23
C ALA A 379 4.42 7.89 -15.13
N GLY A 380 3.23 7.58 -14.61
CA GLY A 380 2.24 6.77 -15.32
C GLY A 380 1.34 7.57 -16.27
N TRP A 381 0.66 8.58 -15.75
CA TRP A 381 -0.38 9.33 -16.48
C TRP A 381 0.12 10.70 -16.95
N GLY A 382 1.14 11.27 -16.30
CA GLY A 382 1.61 12.62 -16.55
C GLY A 382 0.45 13.62 -16.56
N ASP A 383 0.40 14.48 -17.58
CA ASP A 383 -0.63 15.53 -17.70
C ASP A 383 -1.96 15.02 -18.29
N ALA A 384 -2.12 13.71 -18.55
CA ALA A 384 -3.30 13.18 -19.24
C ALA A 384 -4.61 13.43 -18.47
N LEU A 385 -4.54 13.57 -17.14
CA LEU A 385 -5.69 13.79 -16.27
C LEU A 385 -5.90 15.27 -15.89
N ASP A 386 -5.02 16.18 -16.30
CA ASP A 386 -5.10 17.62 -16.00
C ASP A 386 -6.47 18.28 -16.28
N PRO A 387 -7.27 17.88 -17.30
CA PRO A 387 -8.60 18.43 -17.50
C PRO A 387 -9.51 18.33 -16.26
N TRP A 388 -9.32 17.31 -15.42
CA TRP A 388 -10.08 17.09 -14.19
C TRP A 388 -9.70 18.04 -13.05
N LYS A 389 -8.48 18.58 -13.04
CA LYS A 389 -7.97 19.47 -11.99
C LYS A 389 -8.88 20.65 -11.69
N GLU A 390 -9.36 21.28 -12.75
CA GLU A 390 -10.24 22.45 -12.67
C GLU A 390 -11.69 22.12 -13.06
N ALA A 391 -12.03 20.83 -13.24
CA ALA A 391 -13.34 20.42 -13.74
C ALA A 391 -14.47 20.81 -12.78
N ALA A 392 -14.25 20.64 -11.48
CA ALA A 392 -15.21 21.04 -10.47
C ALA A 392 -15.48 22.55 -10.51
N GLY A 393 -14.44 23.39 -10.50
CA GLY A 393 -14.59 24.85 -10.48
C GLY A 393 -15.17 25.45 -11.76
N ARG A 394 -14.99 24.77 -12.90
CA ARG A 394 -15.46 25.22 -14.22
C ARG A 394 -16.75 24.53 -14.69
N ARG A 395 -17.44 23.81 -13.80
CA ARG A 395 -18.74 23.20 -14.10
C ARG A 395 -19.78 24.26 -14.47
N THR A 396 -20.72 23.90 -15.34
CA THR A 396 -21.81 24.79 -15.76
C THR A 396 -23.14 24.20 -15.30
N VAL A 397 -23.84 24.91 -14.42
CA VAL A 397 -25.17 24.50 -13.96
C VAL A 397 -26.15 24.55 -15.13
N THR A 398 -26.81 23.42 -15.40
CA THR A 398 -27.77 23.27 -16.48
C THR A 398 -29.21 23.27 -15.98
N ASP A 399 -29.43 22.78 -14.76
CA ASP A 399 -30.76 22.70 -14.16
C ASP A 399 -30.70 22.78 -12.63
N ILE A 400 -31.75 23.33 -12.02
CA ILE A 400 -31.92 23.41 -10.57
C ILE A 400 -33.38 23.11 -10.23
N GLU A 401 -33.59 22.08 -9.45
CA GLU A 401 -34.90 21.66 -8.92
C GLU A 401 -34.90 21.84 -7.40
N ALA A 402 -35.76 22.74 -6.90
CA ALA A 402 -35.90 23.02 -5.47
C ALA A 402 -37.29 22.58 -4.99
N GLU A 403 -37.34 21.62 -4.07
CA GLU A 403 -38.58 21.02 -3.57
C GLU A 403 -38.60 20.96 -2.05
N ALA A 404 -39.41 21.80 -1.40
CA ALA A 404 -39.67 21.86 0.05
C ALA A 404 -38.41 21.94 0.96
N HIS A 405 -37.62 20.86 1.01
CA HIS A 405 -36.44 20.66 1.83
C HIS A 405 -35.25 20.09 1.03
N SER A 406 -35.40 19.87 -0.27
CA SER A 406 -34.37 19.33 -1.15
C SER A 406 -34.01 20.31 -2.26
N VAL A 407 -32.73 20.38 -2.61
CA VAL A 407 -32.21 21.12 -3.76
C VAL A 407 -31.36 20.18 -4.59
N LYS A 408 -31.83 19.88 -5.80
CA LYS A 408 -31.11 19.11 -6.80
C LYS A 408 -30.55 20.05 -7.87
N ILE A 409 -29.28 19.86 -8.20
CA ILE A 409 -28.55 20.64 -9.19
C ILE A 409 -27.96 19.69 -10.21
N GLU A 410 -28.18 19.96 -11.48
CA GLU A 410 -27.51 19.29 -12.59
C GLU A 410 -26.49 20.23 -13.21
N ALA A 411 -25.30 19.72 -13.52
CA ALA A 411 -24.23 20.49 -14.16
C ALA A 411 -23.43 19.65 -15.16
N ASP A 412 -23.00 20.32 -16.23
CA ASP A 412 -22.02 19.78 -17.18
C ASP A 412 -20.60 20.08 -16.68
N LEU A 413 -19.69 19.11 -16.85
CA LEU A 413 -18.26 19.27 -16.56
C LEU A 413 -17.48 19.54 -17.85
N PRO A 414 -16.38 20.31 -17.81
CA PRO A 414 -15.59 20.63 -19.00
C PRO A 414 -14.64 19.48 -19.42
N VAL A 415 -15.06 18.22 -19.24
CA VAL A 415 -14.26 17.02 -19.55
C VAL A 415 -15.15 15.98 -20.24
N GLY A 416 -15.01 15.86 -21.55
CA GLY A 416 -15.85 14.99 -22.38
C GLY A 416 -17.34 15.38 -22.29
N ASP A 417 -18.22 14.39 -22.29
CA ASP A 417 -19.68 14.56 -22.09
C ASP A 417 -20.09 14.34 -20.62
N SER A 418 -19.16 14.54 -19.68
CA SER A 418 -19.37 14.23 -18.26
C SER A 418 -20.37 15.19 -17.61
N LYS A 419 -21.26 14.63 -16.80
CA LYS A 419 -22.29 15.36 -16.06
C LYS A 419 -22.28 14.97 -14.59
N ILE A 420 -22.74 15.88 -13.74
CA ILE A 420 -22.92 15.64 -12.31
C ILE A 420 -24.32 16.09 -11.87
N ALA A 421 -24.90 15.34 -10.94
CA ALA A 421 -26.05 15.76 -10.16
C ALA A 421 -25.64 15.86 -8.68
N ILE A 422 -25.96 16.97 -8.04
CA ILE A 422 -25.74 17.20 -6.60
C ILE A 422 -27.12 17.40 -5.98
N THR A 423 -27.47 16.60 -4.97
CA THR A 423 -28.72 16.76 -4.23
C THR A 423 -28.38 17.05 -2.78
N TYR A 424 -28.95 18.12 -2.24
CA TYR A 424 -28.89 18.45 -0.82
C TYR A 424 -30.27 18.28 -0.23
N ALA A 425 -30.45 17.36 0.71
CA ALA A 425 -31.70 17.20 1.45
C ALA A 425 -31.52 17.66 2.91
N PHE A 426 -32.19 18.76 3.25
CA PHE A 426 -32.09 19.40 4.56
C PHE A 426 -33.19 18.90 5.50
N LEU A 427 -32.80 18.52 6.71
CA LEU A 427 -33.75 18.15 7.77
C LEU A 427 -33.85 19.28 8.81
N GLY A 428 -35.03 19.45 9.43
CA GLY A 428 -35.27 20.53 10.39
C GLY A 428 -34.36 20.50 11.64
N ASN A 429 -33.76 19.34 11.94
CA ASN A 429 -32.76 19.18 13.00
C ASN A 429 -31.35 19.65 12.62
N GLY A 430 -31.12 20.09 11.39
CA GLY A 430 -29.82 20.52 10.88
C GLY A 430 -28.98 19.43 10.20
N ALA A 431 -29.50 18.22 10.00
CA ALA A 431 -28.83 17.26 9.13
C ALA A 431 -28.97 17.68 7.66
N VAL A 432 -27.94 17.40 6.86
CA VAL A 432 -27.95 17.55 5.40
C VAL A 432 -27.48 16.23 4.80
N HIS A 433 -28.32 15.63 3.95
CA HIS A 433 -28.03 14.42 3.20
C HIS A 433 -27.60 14.75 1.77
#